data_AF-A0A8B6EUA0-F1
#
_entry.id   AF-A0A8B6EUA0-F1
#
_cell.length_a   1.000
_cell.length_b   1.000
_cell.length_c   1.000
_cell.angle_alpha   90.00
_cell.angle_beta   90.00
_cell.angle_gamma   90.00
#
_symmetry.space_group_name_H-M   'P 1'
#
loop_
_entity.id
_entity.type
_entity.pdbx_description
1 polymer ?
#
loop_
_entity_poly.entity_id
_entity_poly.type
_entity_poly.pdbx_seq_one_letter_code
_entity_poly.pdbx_strand_id
1 'polypeptide(L)'
;MDTFADGATLDSNHMPEHGVRVNLSQSDDLSCNNNDTVTYRHDVRVNLSQSDDLSCNNNDTVTCRHSVRINLSQSDDLSCNNNDTLTYRHSVRVNLSQSDDLSCNKNGTVAYRHGVRVNLSQSDDLSRNNNDTVTYRHGVRVNLSQSDDLSRNNNDTVTYRHVSESIYHSQMIYPVTIMIP
;
A
#
# COMPACT_ATOMS: atom_id res chain seq x y z
N MET A 1 11.01 7.14 8.24
CA MET A 1 11.85 7.87 9.22
C MET A 1 11.24 7.80 10.61
N ASP A 2 12.06 7.97 11.67
CA ASP A 2 11.63 8.26 13.05
C ASP A 2 12.83 8.86 13.82
N THR A 3 13.20 10.13 13.65
CA THR A 3 12.63 11.19 12.79
C THR A 3 13.75 11.91 12.02
N PHE A 4 13.47 12.29 10.77
CA PHE A 4 14.41 12.91 9.80
C PHE A 4 13.62 13.90 8.91
N ALA A 5 14.36 14.78 8.22
CA ALA A 5 13.92 15.66 7.12
C ALA A 5 13.60 14.99 5.76
N ASP A 6 13.97 15.73 4.70
CA ASP A 6 13.84 15.57 3.24
C ASP A 6 14.52 14.33 2.61
N GLY A 7 14.13 13.98 1.36
CA GLY A 7 14.66 12.84 0.59
C GLY A 7 14.73 11.57 1.44
N ALA A 8 13.63 11.27 2.12
CA ALA A 8 13.65 10.48 3.35
C ALA A 8 13.75 8.96 3.08
N THR A 9 14.86 8.33 3.47
CA THR A 9 15.30 6.97 3.05
C THR A 9 15.86 6.05 4.19
N LEU A 10 16.72 5.04 3.87
CA LEU A 10 17.38 4.01 4.73
C LEU A 10 18.79 3.62 4.20
N ASP A 11 19.55 2.75 4.91
CA ASP A 11 20.94 2.32 4.60
C ASP A 11 21.29 0.85 5.03
N SER A 12 22.32 0.23 4.41
CA SER A 12 23.13 -0.96 4.82
C SER A 12 22.44 -2.01 5.71
N ASN A 13 21.25 -2.46 5.29
CA ASN A 13 20.34 -3.34 6.05
C ASN A 13 20.26 -3.01 7.55
N HIS A 14 20.18 -1.71 7.88
CA HIS A 14 19.99 -1.23 9.23
C HIS A 14 18.57 -1.56 9.70
N MET A 15 18.44 -2.73 10.32
CA MET A 15 17.19 -3.29 10.81
C MET A 15 16.51 -2.33 11.81
N PRO A 16 15.29 -1.84 11.55
CA PRO A 16 14.52 -1.14 12.56
C PRO A 16 14.06 -2.13 13.64
N GLU A 17 14.83 -2.24 14.72
CA GLU A 17 14.47 -2.95 15.95
C GLU A 17 13.36 -2.25 16.74
N HIS A 18 13.03 -1.01 16.36
CA HIS A 18 11.92 -0.23 16.90
C HIS A 18 10.89 0.10 15.80
N GLY A 19 9.70 0.52 16.19
CA GLY A 19 8.66 0.89 15.23
C GLY A 19 8.99 2.20 14.54
N VAL A 20 8.68 2.32 13.25
CA VAL A 20 8.91 3.55 12.48
C VAL A 20 7.67 4.43 12.56
N ARG A 21 7.81 5.69 12.97
CA ARG A 21 6.73 6.69 12.98
C ARG A 21 7.17 7.98 12.28
N VAL A 22 6.57 8.25 11.12
CA VAL A 22 6.63 9.57 10.46
C VAL A 22 5.41 10.38 10.88
N ASN A 23 5.62 11.65 11.23
CA ASN A 23 4.55 12.61 11.46
C ASN A 23 5.03 14.01 11.04
N LEU A 24 4.79 14.37 9.77
CA LEU A 24 5.15 15.66 9.18
C LEU A 24 3.90 16.35 8.62
N SER A 25 3.96 17.66 8.39
CA SER A 25 2.89 18.37 7.65
C SER A 25 2.95 18.03 6.17
N GLN A 26 4.14 18.10 5.59
CA GLN A 26 4.45 17.91 4.17
C GLN A 26 5.70 17.04 4.07
N SER A 27 5.86 16.35 2.94
CA SER A 27 7.05 15.61 2.55
C SER A 27 7.05 15.55 1.03
N ASP A 28 8.16 15.87 0.39
CA ASP A 28 8.29 15.74 -1.06
C ASP A 28 8.39 14.22 -1.35
N ASP A 29 9.56 13.62 -1.10
CA ASP A 29 9.79 12.17 -1.22
C ASP A 29 9.95 11.45 0.13
N LEU A 30 9.17 10.39 0.36
CA LEU A 30 9.41 9.40 1.41
C LEU A 30 9.46 7.99 0.81
N SER A 31 10.62 7.33 0.85
CA SER A 31 10.83 6.10 0.06
C SER A 31 11.54 4.96 0.78
N CYS A 32 11.25 3.74 0.34
CA CYS A 32 11.85 2.49 0.80
C CYS A 32 12.14 1.60 -0.41
N ASN A 33 13.09 2.02 -1.24
CA ASN A 33 13.29 1.49 -2.60
C ASN A 33 14.64 0.80 -2.78
N ASN A 34 14.71 -0.19 -3.69
CA ASN A 34 15.94 -0.85 -4.15
C ASN A 34 16.74 -1.62 -3.07
N ASN A 35 16.07 -2.41 -2.22
CA ASN A 35 16.72 -3.20 -1.15
C ASN A 35 16.48 -4.71 -1.30
N ASP A 36 17.53 -5.52 -1.12
CA ASP A 36 17.43 -6.99 -1.06
C ASP A 36 16.42 -7.46 0.02
N THR A 37 16.44 -6.87 1.22
CA THR A 37 15.53 -7.26 2.31
C THR A 37 15.28 -6.15 3.31
N VAL A 38 14.01 -5.74 3.40
CA VAL A 38 13.49 -4.82 4.42
C VAL A 38 12.64 -5.60 5.42
N THR A 39 12.94 -5.51 6.73
CA THR A 39 12.12 -6.14 7.78
C THR A 39 11.78 -5.18 8.90
N TYR A 40 10.51 -4.77 8.95
CA TYR A 40 9.95 -4.02 10.07
C TYR A 40 9.50 -4.99 11.17
N ARG A 41 10.23 -5.01 12.28
CA ARG A 41 9.90 -5.86 13.44
C ARG A 41 8.68 -5.36 14.22
N HIS A 42 8.43 -4.05 14.22
CA HIS A 42 7.34 -3.38 14.94
C HIS A 42 6.38 -2.66 13.99
N ASP A 43 5.42 -1.91 14.55
CA ASP A 43 4.49 -1.10 13.76
C ASP A 43 5.22 -0.06 12.89
N VAL A 44 4.74 0.12 11.66
CA VAL A 44 5.09 1.26 10.81
C VAL A 44 3.89 2.20 10.76
N ARG A 45 4.10 3.49 11.02
CA ARG A 45 3.07 4.52 10.99
C ARG A 45 3.57 5.73 10.21
N VAL A 46 2.81 6.14 9.20
CA VAL A 46 3.06 7.36 8.42
C VAL A 46 1.82 8.23 8.52
N ASN A 47 2.02 9.45 9.02
CA ASN A 47 1.02 10.52 8.99
C ASN A 47 1.65 11.70 8.24
N LEU A 48 1.07 12.09 7.10
CA LEU A 48 1.38 13.34 6.42
C LEU A 48 0.07 14.08 6.13
N SER A 49 0.11 15.41 5.99
CA SER A 49 -1.04 16.15 5.47
C SER A 49 -0.99 16.15 3.95
N GLN A 50 0.18 16.40 3.38
CA GLN A 50 0.47 16.28 1.95
C GLN A 50 1.75 15.45 1.78
N SER A 51 1.83 14.70 0.68
CA SER A 51 3.02 14.01 0.19
C SER A 51 3.06 14.18 -1.31
N ASP A 52 4.21 14.36 -1.92
CA ASP A 52 4.31 14.21 -3.38
C ASP A 52 4.37 12.68 -3.61
N ASP A 53 5.50 12.05 -3.27
CA ASP A 53 5.72 10.60 -3.42
C ASP A 53 5.83 9.85 -2.07
N LEU A 54 5.05 8.78 -1.91
CA LEU A 54 5.29 7.73 -0.91
C LEU A 54 5.49 6.37 -1.58
N SER A 55 6.72 5.85 -1.58
CA SER A 55 7.08 4.66 -2.37
C SER A 55 7.76 3.52 -1.59
N CYS A 56 7.49 2.28 -2.02
CA CYS A 56 8.14 1.06 -1.53
C CYS A 56 8.34 0.08 -2.70
N ASN A 57 9.34 0.35 -3.54
CA ASN A 57 9.48 -0.21 -4.88
C ASN A 57 10.82 -0.95 -5.09
N ASN A 58 10.83 -1.94 -5.98
CA ASN A 58 12.03 -2.67 -6.42
C ASN A 58 12.80 -3.38 -5.26
N ASN A 59 12.11 -4.03 -4.32
CA ASN A 59 12.76 -4.78 -3.23
C ASN A 59 12.48 -6.30 -3.34
N ASP A 60 13.49 -7.16 -3.18
CA ASP A 60 13.27 -8.62 -3.27
C ASP A 60 12.37 -9.10 -2.12
N THR A 61 12.53 -8.56 -0.91
CA THR A 61 11.66 -8.92 0.22
C THR A 61 11.37 -7.77 1.16
N VAL A 62 10.08 -7.45 1.33
CA VAL A 62 9.58 -6.55 2.38
C VAL A 62 8.70 -7.34 3.35
N THR A 63 9.09 -7.39 4.62
CA THR A 63 8.32 -8.05 5.68
C THR A 63 7.94 -7.09 6.81
N CYS A 64 6.65 -6.84 6.98
CA CYS A 64 6.09 -6.15 8.14
C CYS A 64 5.54 -7.18 9.14
N ARG A 65 6.17 -7.28 10.32
CA ARG A 65 5.80 -8.26 11.34
C ARG A 65 4.61 -7.84 12.20
N HIS A 66 4.41 -6.54 12.40
CA HIS A 66 3.25 -5.96 13.08
C HIS A 66 2.38 -5.17 12.08
N SER A 67 1.73 -4.07 12.51
CA SER A 67 0.76 -3.37 11.69
C SER A 67 1.40 -2.23 10.90
N VAL A 68 0.91 -2.00 9.68
CA VAL A 68 1.27 -0.82 8.89
C VAL A 68 0.07 0.11 8.87
N ARG A 69 0.29 1.39 9.17
CA ARG A 69 -0.75 2.42 9.09
C ARG A 69 -0.25 3.65 8.34
N ILE A 70 -0.93 3.97 7.24
CA ILE A 70 -0.70 5.17 6.46
C ILE A 70 -1.96 6.04 6.59
N ASN A 71 -1.79 7.31 6.94
CA ASN A 71 -2.81 8.34 6.87
C ASN A 71 -2.22 9.53 6.08
N LEU A 72 -2.82 9.85 4.94
CA LEU A 72 -2.47 10.98 4.08
C LEU A 72 -3.75 11.76 3.82
N SER A 73 -3.69 13.10 3.80
CA SER A 73 -4.86 13.89 3.38
C SER A 73 -4.83 14.15 1.87
N GLN A 74 -3.65 14.46 1.34
CA GLN A 74 -3.35 14.50 -0.09
C GLN A 74 -2.06 13.71 -0.32
N SER A 75 -1.98 13.08 -1.48
CA SER A 75 -0.79 12.42 -2.02
C SER A 75 -0.85 12.62 -3.53
N ASP A 76 0.28 12.83 -4.21
CA ASP A 76 0.29 12.67 -5.66
C ASP A 76 0.36 11.15 -5.91
N ASP A 77 1.48 10.50 -5.56
CA ASP A 77 1.70 9.06 -5.72
C ASP A 77 1.81 8.28 -4.39
N LEU A 78 1.05 7.18 -4.26
CA LEU A 78 1.33 6.11 -3.29
C LEU A 78 1.59 4.78 -4.01
N SER A 79 2.85 4.32 -4.01
CA SER A 79 3.29 3.16 -4.80
C SER A 79 3.95 2.03 -4.01
N CYS A 80 3.64 0.78 -4.38
CA CYS A 80 4.32 -0.41 -3.89
C CYS A 80 4.45 -1.47 -5.00
N ASN A 81 5.50 -1.29 -5.81
CA ASN A 81 5.63 -1.88 -7.14
C ASN A 81 6.96 -2.65 -7.33
N ASN A 82 6.95 -3.66 -8.21
CA ASN A 82 8.15 -4.44 -8.59
C ASN A 82 8.88 -5.14 -7.42
N ASN A 83 8.17 -5.62 -6.40
CA ASN A 83 8.79 -6.34 -5.27
C ASN A 83 8.56 -7.86 -5.39
N ASP A 84 9.58 -8.70 -5.26
CA ASP A 84 9.42 -10.16 -5.39
C ASP A 84 8.53 -10.74 -4.28
N THR A 85 8.67 -10.26 -3.03
CA THR A 85 7.84 -10.69 -1.89
C THR A 85 7.49 -9.57 -0.92
N LEU A 86 6.20 -9.31 -0.78
CA LEU A 86 5.58 -8.44 0.23
C LEU A 86 4.81 -9.30 1.26
N THR A 87 5.21 -9.27 2.53
CA THR A 87 4.52 -10.02 3.60
C THR A 87 4.11 -9.12 4.78
N TYR A 88 2.81 -9.02 5.02
CA TYR A 88 2.22 -8.29 6.14
C TYR A 88 1.58 -9.27 7.14
N ARG A 89 2.18 -9.42 8.31
CA ARG A 89 1.78 -10.42 9.32
C ARG A 89 0.60 -10.01 10.20
N HIS A 90 0.40 -8.73 10.45
CA HIS A 90 -0.79 -8.23 11.14
C HIS A 90 -1.73 -7.49 10.18
N SER A 91 -2.14 -6.27 10.51
CA SER A 91 -3.09 -5.49 9.71
C SER A 91 -2.39 -4.38 8.94
N VAL A 92 -2.83 -4.17 7.71
CA VAL A 92 -2.47 -2.98 6.91
C VAL A 92 -3.66 -2.07 6.87
N ARG A 93 -3.46 -0.78 7.17
CA ARG A 93 -4.50 0.22 7.06
C ARG A 93 -4.00 1.47 6.35
N VAL A 94 -4.59 1.77 5.19
CA VAL A 94 -4.38 3.00 4.44
C VAL A 94 -5.64 3.85 4.57
N ASN A 95 -5.47 5.14 4.86
CA ASN A 95 -6.53 6.14 4.78
C ASN A 95 -5.98 7.30 3.96
N LEU A 96 -6.63 7.59 2.84
CA LEU A 96 -6.32 8.65 1.89
C LEU A 96 -7.59 9.48 1.68
N SER A 97 -7.51 10.80 1.78
CA SER A 97 -8.66 11.65 1.41
C SER A 97 -8.63 11.95 -0.08
N GLN A 98 -7.48 12.34 -0.62
CA GLN A 98 -7.21 12.51 -2.04
C GLN A 98 -5.88 11.82 -2.38
N SER A 99 -5.81 11.25 -3.58
CA SER A 99 -4.62 10.69 -4.22
C SER A 99 -4.76 10.98 -5.70
N ASP A 100 -3.67 11.21 -6.43
CA ASP A 100 -3.73 11.10 -7.90
C ASP A 100 -3.61 9.59 -8.21
N ASP A 101 -2.45 8.98 -7.95
CA ASP A 101 -2.21 7.54 -8.17
C ASP A 101 -2.09 6.73 -6.86
N LEU A 102 -2.77 5.58 -6.81
CA LEU A 102 -2.50 4.52 -5.83
C LEU A 102 -2.23 3.18 -6.53
N SER A 103 -0.99 2.70 -6.44
CA SER A 103 -0.51 1.53 -7.19
C SER A 103 0.09 0.41 -6.33
N CYS A 104 -0.26 -0.85 -6.66
CA CYS A 104 0.41 -2.04 -6.14
C CYS A 104 0.53 -3.12 -7.24
N ASN A 105 1.57 -2.97 -8.05
CA ASN A 105 1.73 -3.59 -9.35
C ASN A 105 3.03 -4.40 -9.48
N LYS A 106 3.03 -5.43 -10.32
CA LYS A 106 4.26 -6.18 -10.71
C LYS A 106 5.00 -6.84 -9.54
N ASN A 107 4.31 -7.23 -8.46
CA ASN A 107 4.92 -7.91 -7.32
C ASN A 107 4.72 -9.43 -7.40
N GLY A 108 5.77 -10.22 -7.16
CA GLY A 108 5.68 -11.69 -7.26
C GLY A 108 4.69 -12.29 -6.26
N THR A 109 4.91 -12.05 -4.96
CA THR A 109 3.99 -12.50 -3.90
C THR A 109 3.59 -11.37 -2.96
N VAL A 110 2.28 -11.14 -2.79
CA VAL A 110 1.71 -10.18 -1.83
C VAL A 110 0.81 -10.92 -0.83
N ALA A 111 1.25 -11.03 0.42
CA ALA A 111 0.60 -11.85 1.44
C ALA A 111 0.18 -11.06 2.70
N TYR A 112 -1.13 -11.00 2.96
CA TYR A 112 -1.72 -10.36 4.13
C TYR A 112 -2.33 -11.40 5.09
N ARG A 113 -1.85 -11.44 6.33
CA ARG A 113 -2.22 -12.48 7.29
C ARG A 113 -3.42 -12.15 8.19
N HIS A 114 -3.60 -10.92 8.67
CA HIS A 114 -4.71 -10.58 9.58
C HIS A 114 -5.72 -9.56 9.04
N GLY A 115 -5.34 -8.76 8.04
CA GLY A 115 -6.30 -8.08 7.18
C GLY A 115 -5.84 -6.75 6.63
N VAL A 116 -6.61 -6.27 5.66
CA VAL A 116 -6.34 -5.04 4.94
C VAL A 116 -7.57 -4.15 5.01
N ARG A 117 -7.36 -2.88 5.38
CA ARG A 117 -8.38 -1.85 5.23
C ARG A 117 -7.83 -0.66 4.46
N VAL A 118 -8.39 -0.40 3.29
CA VAL A 118 -8.15 0.82 2.51
C VAL A 118 -9.41 1.66 2.59
N ASN A 119 -9.29 2.94 2.97
CA ASN A 119 -10.36 3.92 2.81
C ASN A 119 -9.81 5.06 1.96
N LEU A 120 -10.44 5.32 0.82
CA LEU A 120 -10.14 6.37 -0.15
C LEU A 120 -11.40 7.21 -0.31
N SER A 121 -11.28 8.54 -0.22
CA SER A 121 -12.42 9.41 -0.53
C SER A 121 -12.42 9.74 -2.03
N GLN A 122 -11.29 10.20 -2.56
CA GLN A 122 -11.04 10.41 -3.98
C GLN A 122 -9.68 9.80 -4.36
N SER A 123 -9.57 9.31 -5.58
CA SER A 123 -8.35 8.80 -6.22
C SER A 123 -8.55 8.95 -7.72
N ASP A 124 -7.62 9.50 -8.49
CA ASP A 124 -7.80 9.50 -9.95
C ASP A 124 -7.63 8.05 -10.45
N ASP A 125 -6.44 7.47 -10.23
CA ASP A 125 -6.12 6.08 -10.58
C ASP A 125 -5.96 5.17 -9.34
N LEU A 126 -6.64 4.02 -9.35
CA LEU A 126 -6.41 2.93 -8.40
C LEU A 126 -6.05 1.62 -9.12
N SER A 127 -4.80 1.15 -8.97
CA SER A 127 -4.27 0.00 -9.71
C SER A 127 -3.70 -1.13 -8.83
N ARG A 128 -4.04 -2.38 -9.17
CA ARG A 128 -3.43 -3.59 -8.60
C ARG A 128 -3.27 -4.72 -9.63
N ASN A 129 -2.25 -4.58 -10.45
CA ASN A 129 -2.05 -5.29 -11.71
C ASN A 129 -0.75 -6.11 -11.76
N ASN A 130 -0.74 -7.21 -12.54
CA ASN A 130 0.47 -7.99 -12.84
C ASN A 130 1.16 -8.60 -11.60
N ASN A 131 0.43 -9.04 -10.56
CA ASN A 131 1.03 -9.67 -9.38
C ASN A 131 0.79 -11.20 -9.39
N ASP A 132 1.84 -12.03 -9.39
CA ASP A 132 1.71 -13.49 -9.59
C ASP A 132 0.83 -14.13 -8.50
N THR A 133 1.03 -13.77 -7.23
CA THR A 133 0.24 -14.31 -6.11
C THR A 133 -0.20 -13.23 -5.13
N VAL A 134 -1.50 -13.06 -4.93
CA VAL A 134 -2.08 -12.20 -3.89
C VAL A 134 -2.91 -13.03 -2.91
N THR A 135 -2.51 -13.09 -1.64
CA THR A 135 -3.18 -13.89 -0.60
C THR A 135 -3.69 -13.03 0.55
N TYR A 136 -4.97 -13.17 0.88
CA TYR A 136 -5.63 -12.59 2.04
C TYR A 136 -6.16 -13.68 2.97
N ARG A 137 -5.61 -13.80 4.18
CA ARG A 137 -6.02 -14.85 5.13
C ARG A 137 -7.22 -14.49 5.99
N HIS A 138 -7.36 -13.22 6.35
CA HIS A 138 -8.47 -12.70 7.14
C HIS A 138 -8.80 -11.30 6.62
N GLY A 139 -10.05 -11.02 6.26
CA GLY A 139 -10.60 -9.66 6.17
C GLY A 139 -9.94 -8.72 5.15
N VAL A 140 -10.58 -8.50 4.01
CA VAL A 140 -10.30 -7.33 3.15
C VAL A 140 -11.47 -6.38 3.18
N ARG A 141 -11.19 -5.10 3.43
CA ARG A 141 -12.14 -4.00 3.32
C ARG A 141 -11.56 -2.88 2.48
N VAL A 142 -12.20 -2.61 1.34
CA VAL A 142 -11.92 -1.41 0.53
C VAL A 142 -13.17 -0.55 0.56
N ASN A 143 -13.03 0.70 0.97
CA ASN A 143 -14.05 1.73 0.84
C ASN A 143 -13.50 2.82 -0.09
N LEU A 144 -14.16 3.03 -1.23
CA LEU A 144 -13.81 4.03 -2.24
C LEU A 144 -15.07 4.84 -2.53
N SER A 145 -14.96 6.17 -2.53
CA SER A 145 -16.14 7.06 -2.61
C SER A 145 -16.28 7.74 -3.98
N GLN A 146 -15.15 8.03 -4.64
CA GLN A 146 -15.02 8.41 -6.04
C GLN A 146 -13.67 7.91 -6.55
N SER A 147 -13.61 7.53 -7.83
CA SER A 147 -12.38 7.35 -8.59
C SER A 147 -12.72 7.31 -10.07
N ASP A 148 -11.80 7.84 -10.87
CA ASP A 148 -11.97 7.97 -12.32
C ASP A 148 -11.59 6.65 -13.01
N ASP A 149 -10.42 6.07 -12.70
CA ASP A 149 -9.98 4.78 -13.23
C ASP A 149 -9.64 3.74 -12.13
N LEU A 150 -10.16 2.51 -12.31
CA LEU A 150 -9.98 1.39 -11.38
C LEU A 150 -9.53 0.12 -12.13
N SER A 151 -8.29 -0.33 -11.88
CA SER A 151 -7.70 -1.48 -12.57
C SER A 151 -7.23 -2.60 -11.64
N ARG A 152 -7.58 -3.85 -11.97
CA ARG A 152 -7.18 -5.06 -11.20
C ARG A 152 -7.05 -6.28 -12.11
N ASN A 153 -6.05 -6.24 -12.99
CA ASN A 153 -5.86 -7.18 -14.09
C ASN A 153 -4.59 -8.03 -13.91
N ASN A 154 -4.48 -9.13 -14.66
CA ASN A 154 -3.26 -9.97 -14.76
C ASN A 154 -2.66 -10.41 -13.40
N ASN A 155 -3.48 -10.75 -12.41
CA ASN A 155 -2.97 -11.36 -11.18
C ASN A 155 -3.17 -12.88 -11.27
N ASP A 156 -2.11 -13.67 -11.40
CA ASP A 156 -2.22 -15.10 -11.76
C ASP A 156 -2.98 -15.93 -10.71
N THR A 157 -2.76 -15.64 -9.42
CA THR A 157 -3.46 -16.30 -8.31
C THR A 157 -3.92 -15.28 -7.28
N VAL A 158 -5.23 -15.21 -7.03
CA VAL A 158 -5.80 -14.46 -5.89
C VAL A 158 -6.53 -15.41 -4.94
N THR A 159 -6.17 -15.43 -3.65
CA THR A 159 -6.75 -16.33 -2.64
C THR A 159 -7.29 -15.56 -1.44
N TYR A 160 -8.55 -15.79 -1.09
CA TYR A 160 -9.20 -15.30 0.14
C TYR A 160 -9.57 -16.48 1.04
N ARG A 161 -9.13 -16.52 2.31
CA ARG A 161 -9.51 -17.60 3.25
C ARG A 161 -10.68 -17.25 4.17
N HIS A 162 -10.88 -15.98 4.48
CA HIS A 162 -12.00 -15.50 5.30
C HIS A 162 -12.41 -14.09 4.88
N VAL A 163 -13.70 -13.93 4.53
CA VAL A 163 -14.49 -12.70 4.37
C VAL A 163 -13.80 -11.52 3.67
N SER A 164 -14.26 -11.21 2.45
CA SER A 164 -13.95 -9.99 1.72
C SER A 164 -15.20 -9.13 1.58
N GLU A 165 -15.10 -7.84 1.93
CA GLU A 165 -16.17 -6.84 1.79
C GLU A 165 -15.61 -5.61 1.08
N SER A 166 -15.93 -5.43 -0.21
CA SER A 166 -15.64 -4.18 -0.92
C SER A 166 -16.90 -3.34 -1.00
N ILE A 167 -16.82 -2.07 -0.59
CA ILE A 167 -17.91 -1.10 -0.68
C ILE A 167 -17.43 0.02 -1.59
N TYR A 168 -17.96 0.04 -2.80
CA TYR A 168 -17.70 1.11 -3.77
C TYR A 168 -18.94 2.01 -3.85
N HIS A 169 -18.73 3.31 -3.70
CA HIS A 169 -19.63 4.33 -4.21
C HIS A 169 -18.87 4.96 -5.39
N SER A 170 -19.47 5.10 -6.58
CA SER A 170 -18.74 5.54 -7.80
C SER A 170 -19.68 6.21 -8.80
N GLN A 171 -19.22 7.32 -9.39
CA GLN A 171 -19.81 7.92 -10.59
C GLN A 171 -18.90 7.60 -11.78
N MET A 172 -19.19 6.53 -12.52
CA MET A 172 -18.44 6.23 -13.75
C MET A 172 -18.74 7.26 -14.84
N ILE A 173 -17.90 8.28 -14.96
CA ILE A 173 -17.75 9.04 -16.20
C ILE A 173 -16.95 8.12 -17.14
N TYR A 174 -17.66 7.46 -18.04
CA TYR A 174 -17.59 6.01 -18.32
C TYR A 174 -16.25 5.39 -18.86
N PRO A 175 -15.66 4.20 -18.40
CA PRO A 175 -16.24 2.78 -18.15
C PRO A 175 -15.56 1.64 -17.19
N VAL A 176 -16.26 0.67 -16.47
CA VAL A 176 -15.62 -0.57 -15.78
C VAL A 176 -16.47 -1.92 -15.51
N THR A 177 -15.99 -3.05 -14.86
CA THR A 177 -16.64 -4.46 -14.75
C THR A 177 -16.17 -5.53 -13.63
N ILE A 178 -16.83 -6.74 -13.41
CA ILE A 178 -16.61 -7.87 -12.38
C ILE A 178 -16.01 -9.20 -12.90
N MET A 179 -14.96 -9.72 -12.25
CA MET A 179 -14.67 -11.18 -12.15
C MET A 179 -14.21 -11.55 -10.72
N ILE A 180 -14.70 -12.69 -10.21
CA ILE A 180 -14.05 -13.42 -9.10
C ILE A 180 -13.02 -14.32 -9.82
N PRO A 181 -11.71 -14.06 -9.68
CA PRO A 181 -11.01 -14.06 -8.38
C PRO A 181 -10.49 -12.69 -7.88
#